data_AF-A0A9W4IST7-F1
#
_entry.id   AF-A0A9W4IST7-F1
#
_cell.length_a   1.000
_cell.length_b   1.000
_cell.length_c   1.000
_cell.angle_alpha   90.00
_cell.angle_beta   90.00
_cell.angle_gamma   90.00
#
_symmetry.space_group_name_H-M   'P 1'
#
loop_
_entity.id
_entity.type
_entity.pdbx_description
1 polymer ?
#
loop_
_entity_poly.entity_id
_entity_poly.type
_entity_poly.pdbx_seq_one_letter_code
_entity_poly.pdbx_strand_id
1 'polypeptide(L)'
;MALVCQQSPARRTYFSSCKNTEIKVEDDLFAPGAKPGTIPTDVDQATGLERLELIGKMQGIDIFDMRPLDASRKGTLEDPIIVPSAGDEQYAGCTGYPVDSHQVNWLTVSRERPIERCLECGNVVKMNYIGPEEDPHSHDHDHGHHHPPHVEPKTFADYVKPEYWYR
;
A
#
# COMPACT_ATOMS: atom_id res chain seq x y z
N MET A 1 -14.44 3.95 -4.17
CA MET A 1 -12.99 3.69 -4.22
C MET A 1 -12.67 3.15 -5.61
N ALA A 2 -12.18 3.99 -6.52
CA ALA A 2 -11.81 3.55 -7.86
C ALA A 2 -10.44 2.88 -7.79
N LEU A 3 -10.41 1.56 -7.87
CA LEU A 3 -9.15 0.79 -7.97
C LEU A 3 -8.47 1.16 -9.27
N VAL A 4 -7.44 2.01 -9.20
CA VAL A 4 -6.57 2.31 -10.33
C VAL A 4 -5.75 1.06 -10.61
N CYS A 5 -6.15 0.33 -11.65
CA CYS A 5 -5.33 -0.71 -12.27
C CYS A 5 -4.06 -0.05 -12.82
N GLN A 6 -3.00 0.01 -12.01
CA GLN A 6 -1.71 0.48 -12.47
C GLN A 6 -1.16 -0.52 -13.48
N GLN A 7 -1.23 -0.13 -14.75
CA GLN A 7 -0.67 -0.87 -15.87
C GLN A 7 0.86 -0.89 -15.74
N SER A 8 1.41 -1.99 -15.21
CA SER A 8 2.85 -2.26 -15.35
C SER A 8 3.19 -2.45 -16.84
N PRO A 9 4.26 -1.83 -17.37
CA PRO A 9 4.53 -1.76 -18.81
C PRO A 9 5.05 -3.08 -19.42
N ALA A 10 5.07 -4.20 -18.69
CA ALA A 10 5.91 -5.35 -19.04
C ALA A 10 5.19 -6.56 -19.69
N ARG A 11 3.86 -6.62 -19.83
CA ARG A 11 3.21 -7.78 -20.48
C ARG A 11 2.04 -7.40 -21.39
N ARG A 12 2.39 -7.10 -22.64
CA ARG A 12 1.46 -6.96 -23.77
C ARG A 12 1.33 -8.31 -24.47
N THR A 13 0.42 -9.18 -24.01
CA THR A 13 -0.30 -10.17 -24.85
C THR A 13 -1.30 -10.95 -23.99
N TYR A 14 -2.57 -10.99 -24.45
CA TYR A 14 -3.70 -11.78 -23.95
C TYR A 14 -4.27 -11.46 -22.56
N PHE A 15 -5.12 -10.42 -22.45
CA PHE A 15 -6.22 -10.39 -21.48
C PHE A 15 -7.37 -9.55 -22.07
N SER A 16 -8.07 -10.14 -23.03
CA SER A 16 -9.36 -9.61 -23.50
C SER A 16 -10.44 -10.11 -22.55
N SER A 17 -11.03 -9.18 -21.80
CA SER A 17 -12.09 -9.36 -20.79
C SER A 17 -11.64 -9.68 -19.35
N CYS A 18 -11.10 -8.69 -18.65
CA CYS A 18 -11.11 -8.66 -17.19
C CYS A 18 -11.91 -7.45 -16.73
N LYS A 19 -13.16 -7.70 -16.32
CA LYS A 19 -14.03 -6.71 -15.71
C LYS A 19 -13.85 -6.74 -14.20
N ASN A 20 -12.85 -6.03 -13.68
CA ASN A 20 -12.91 -5.53 -12.30
C ASN A 20 -13.89 -4.34 -12.16
N THR A 21 -14.63 -4.02 -13.23
CA THR A 21 -15.59 -2.91 -13.30
C THR A 21 -16.92 -3.18 -12.62
N GLU A 22 -17.16 -4.41 -12.15
CA GLU A 22 -18.45 -4.85 -11.60
C GLU A 22 -18.54 -4.70 -10.07
N ILE A 23 -17.41 -4.62 -9.35
CA ILE A 23 -17.38 -4.46 -7.88
C ILE A 23 -17.14 -2.97 -7.56
N LYS A 24 -18.16 -2.28 -7.09
CA LYS A 24 -18.08 -0.86 -6.69
C LYS A 24 -18.39 -0.66 -5.21
N VAL A 25 -19.25 -1.50 -4.66
CA VAL A 25 -19.78 -1.41 -3.31
C VAL A 25 -19.63 -2.76 -2.61
N GLU A 26 -19.64 -2.76 -1.28
CA GLU A 26 -19.53 -3.98 -0.47
C GLU A 26 -20.65 -4.99 -0.76
N ASP A 27 -21.84 -4.50 -1.13
CA ASP A 27 -22.97 -5.34 -1.54
C ASP A 27 -22.70 -6.14 -2.82
N ASP A 28 -21.76 -5.72 -3.67
CA ASP A 28 -21.38 -6.48 -4.87
C ASP A 28 -20.54 -7.73 -4.51
N LEU A 29 -20.11 -7.86 -3.25
CA LEU A 29 -19.30 -8.96 -2.73
C LEU A 29 -20.15 -10.13 -2.19
N PHE A 30 -21.45 -10.14 -2.45
CA PHE A 30 -22.30 -11.30 -2.19
C PHE A 30 -22.22 -12.33 -3.33
N ALA A 31 -22.13 -13.60 -2.97
CA ALA A 31 -22.14 -14.70 -3.92
C ALA A 31 -23.57 -15.04 -4.39
N PRO A 32 -23.73 -15.60 -5.61
CA PRO A 32 -25.03 -15.98 -6.15
C PRO A 32 -25.69 -17.18 -5.46
N GLY A 33 -24.94 -17.94 -4.65
CA GLY A 33 -25.42 -19.14 -3.95
C GLY A 33 -25.47 -20.39 -4.83
N ALA A 34 -25.29 -21.56 -4.21
CA ALA A 34 -25.34 -22.86 -4.90
C ALA A 34 -26.78 -23.38 -5.07
N LYS A 35 -26.99 -24.25 -6.06
CA LYS A 35 -28.29 -24.91 -6.29
C LYS A 35 -28.58 -25.95 -5.20
N PRO A 36 -29.86 -26.13 -4.80
CA PRO A 36 -30.23 -27.17 -3.85
C PRO A 36 -29.77 -28.56 -4.30
N GLY A 37 -29.17 -29.32 -3.39
CA GLY A 37 -28.66 -30.68 -3.67
C GLY A 37 -27.27 -30.75 -4.29
N THR A 38 -26.58 -29.61 -4.49
CA THR A 38 -25.17 -29.56 -4.91
C THR A 38 -24.28 -29.14 -3.75
N ILE A 39 -23.03 -29.60 -3.75
CA ILE A 39 -22.01 -29.12 -2.81
C ILE A 39 -21.51 -27.76 -3.36
N PRO A 40 -21.60 -26.68 -2.57
CA PRO A 40 -21.15 -25.36 -3.00
C PRO A 40 -19.64 -25.34 -3.24
N THR A 41 -19.21 -24.57 -4.23
CA THR A 41 -17.79 -24.22 -4.39
C THR A 41 -17.49 -22.89 -3.71
N ASP A 42 -16.22 -22.58 -3.49
CA ASP A 42 -15.80 -21.34 -2.84
C ASP A 42 -16.32 -20.10 -3.60
N VAL A 43 -16.46 -20.17 -4.93
CA VAL A 43 -17.02 -19.08 -5.75
C VAL A 43 -18.51 -18.83 -5.45
N ASP A 44 -19.24 -19.87 -5.04
CA ASP A 44 -20.69 -19.83 -4.80
C ASP A 44 -21.06 -19.39 -3.38
N GLN A 45 -20.11 -19.46 -2.44
CA GLN A 45 -20.34 -19.15 -1.02
C GLN A 45 -19.39 -18.12 -0.40
N ALA A 46 -18.25 -17.79 -1.02
CA ALA A 46 -17.34 -16.78 -0.49
C ALA A 46 -18.05 -15.41 -0.41
N THR A 47 -17.81 -14.68 0.67
CA THR A 47 -18.39 -13.34 0.90
C THR A 47 -17.34 -12.34 1.37
N GLY A 48 -17.60 -11.05 1.12
CA GLY A 48 -16.73 -9.97 1.60
C GLY A 48 -15.31 -10.02 1.03
N LEU A 49 -14.30 -9.86 1.89
CA LEU A 49 -12.89 -9.82 1.50
C LEU A 49 -12.39 -11.14 0.90
N GLU A 50 -12.92 -12.27 1.37
CA GLU A 50 -12.60 -13.60 0.81
C GLU A 50 -12.99 -13.66 -0.66
N ARG A 51 -14.19 -13.18 -1.00
CA ARG A 51 -14.66 -13.13 -2.39
C ARG A 51 -13.84 -12.15 -3.23
N LEU A 52 -13.51 -10.99 -2.67
CA LEU A 52 -12.68 -9.98 -3.34
C LEU A 52 -11.32 -10.58 -3.73
N GLU A 53 -10.66 -11.25 -2.78
CA GLU A 53 -9.37 -11.92 -3.02
C GLU A 53 -9.51 -13.05 -4.06
N LEU A 54 -10.55 -13.88 -3.95
CA LEU A 54 -10.80 -15.00 -4.87
C LEU A 54 -10.98 -14.50 -6.30
N ILE A 55 -11.81 -13.47 -6.52
CA ILE A 55 -12.04 -12.87 -7.84
C ILE A 55 -10.75 -12.23 -8.36
N GLY A 56 -10.00 -11.52 -7.51
CA GLY A 56 -8.69 -10.95 -7.88
C GLY A 56 -7.71 -12.02 -8.36
N LYS A 57 -7.56 -13.10 -7.59
CA LYS A 57 -6.70 -14.25 -7.94
C LYS A 57 -7.14 -14.96 -9.22
N MET A 58 -8.45 -15.10 -9.47
CA MET A 58 -8.98 -15.64 -10.73
C MET A 58 -8.59 -14.78 -11.94
N GLN A 59 -8.45 -13.47 -11.76
CA GLN A 59 -7.98 -12.52 -12.78
C GLN A 59 -6.44 -12.41 -12.83
N GLY A 60 -5.72 -13.07 -11.93
CA GLY A 60 -4.27 -12.97 -11.81
C GLY A 60 -3.78 -11.67 -11.18
N ILE A 61 -4.64 -10.96 -10.44
CA ILE A 61 -4.33 -9.72 -9.73
C ILE A 61 -4.31 -10.02 -8.22
N ASP A 62 -3.17 -9.78 -7.58
CA ASP A 62 -3.08 -9.81 -6.12
C ASP A 62 -3.50 -8.43 -5.57
N ILE A 63 -4.61 -8.41 -4.82
CA ILE A 63 -5.23 -7.18 -4.33
C ILE A 63 -4.50 -6.64 -3.08
N PHE A 64 -3.87 -7.52 -2.29
CA PHE A 64 -3.24 -7.14 -1.02
C PHE A 64 -1.73 -6.91 -1.13
N ASP A 65 -1.17 -6.98 -2.34
CA ASP A 65 0.26 -6.83 -2.65
C ASP A 65 1.21 -7.46 -1.62
N MET A 66 1.37 -8.78 -1.69
CA MET A 66 2.24 -9.52 -0.76
C MET A 66 3.73 -9.49 -1.14
N ARG A 67 4.16 -8.60 -2.04
CA ARG A 67 5.54 -8.55 -2.53
C ARG A 67 6.46 -7.85 -1.52
N PRO A 68 7.72 -8.31 -1.37
CA PRO A 68 8.70 -7.60 -0.57
C PRO A 68 9.09 -6.27 -1.23
N LEU A 69 9.75 -5.40 -0.47
CA LEU A 69 10.33 -4.17 -0.98
C LEU A 69 11.29 -4.49 -2.16
N ASP A 70 11.19 -3.72 -3.24
CA ASP A 70 12.08 -3.88 -4.39
C ASP A 70 13.53 -3.59 -4.01
N ALA A 71 14.36 -4.62 -4.12
CA ALA A 71 15.79 -4.58 -3.85
C ALA A 71 16.61 -4.92 -5.11
N SER A 72 16.00 -4.89 -6.29
CA SER A 72 16.69 -5.11 -7.58
C SER A 72 17.66 -3.99 -7.94
N ARG A 73 17.43 -2.79 -7.41
CA ARG A 73 18.27 -1.60 -7.59
C ARG A 73 18.40 -0.83 -6.28
N LYS A 74 19.43 0.02 -6.21
CA LYS A 74 19.57 1.02 -5.14
C LYS A 74 18.79 2.28 -5.52
N GLY A 75 17.85 2.67 -4.66
CA GLY A 75 17.14 3.95 -4.77
C GLY A 75 18.07 5.13 -4.55
N THR A 76 17.94 6.12 -5.41
CA THR A 76 18.64 7.43 -5.36
C THR A 76 17.60 8.54 -5.13
N LEU A 77 18.03 9.78 -4.98
CA LEU A 77 17.07 10.90 -4.83
C LEU A 77 16.33 11.17 -6.13
N GLU A 78 17.01 10.99 -7.26
CA GLU A 78 16.49 11.17 -8.60
C GLU A 78 15.57 10.01 -9.00
N ASP A 79 15.93 8.79 -8.59
CA ASP A 79 15.17 7.57 -8.84
C ASP A 79 14.99 6.75 -7.55
N PRO A 80 14.06 7.14 -6.67
CA PRO A 80 13.82 6.45 -5.39
C PRO A 80 13.02 5.15 -5.59
N ILE A 81 13.05 4.26 -4.59
CA ILE A 81 12.16 3.10 -4.54
C ILE A 81 10.77 3.58 -4.12
N ILE A 82 9.77 3.37 -4.97
CA ILE A 82 8.40 3.81 -4.71
C ILE A 82 7.69 2.79 -3.83
N VAL A 83 7.16 3.26 -2.70
CA VAL A 83 6.36 2.46 -1.76
C VAL A 83 4.91 2.94 -1.84
N PRO A 84 3.98 2.12 -2.36
CA PRO A 84 2.57 2.47 -2.34
C PRO A 84 2.05 2.48 -0.89
N SER A 85 1.29 3.51 -0.53
CA SER A 85 0.60 3.58 0.76
C SER A 85 -0.85 3.99 0.58
N ALA A 86 -1.73 3.39 1.37
CA ALA A 86 -3.14 3.76 1.48
C ALA A 86 -3.44 4.62 2.72
N GLY A 87 -2.49 4.75 3.66
CA GLY A 87 -2.63 5.55 4.89
C GLY A 87 -1.66 6.74 4.93
N ASP A 88 -1.68 7.48 6.04
CA ASP A 88 -0.82 8.67 6.25
C ASP A 88 0.66 8.34 6.39
N GLU A 89 0.95 7.16 6.93
CA GLU A 89 2.28 6.65 7.17
C GLU A 89 2.41 5.23 6.67
N GLN A 90 3.60 4.86 6.22
CA GLN A 90 3.94 3.51 5.78
C GLN A 90 5.33 3.14 6.26
N TYR A 91 5.46 1.91 6.77
CA TYR A 91 6.75 1.36 7.17
C TYR A 91 7.36 0.54 6.03
N ALA A 92 8.62 0.80 5.75
CA ALA A 92 9.43 0.06 4.78
C ALA A 92 10.64 -0.55 5.47
N GLY A 93 10.76 -1.88 5.44
CA GLY A 93 11.91 -2.60 5.97
C GLY A 93 13.02 -2.71 4.92
N CYS A 94 14.13 -2.02 5.13
CA CYS A 94 15.30 -2.10 4.25
C CYS A 94 16.30 -3.15 4.77
N THR A 95 16.58 -4.18 3.98
CA THR A 95 17.64 -5.19 4.22
C THR A 95 18.94 -4.90 3.47
N GLY A 96 18.99 -3.74 2.79
CA GLY A 96 20.13 -3.26 2.05
C GLY A 96 20.19 -3.68 0.57
N TYR A 97 21.23 -3.20 -0.10
CA TYR A 97 21.52 -3.48 -1.50
C TYR A 97 23.00 -3.85 -1.66
N PRO A 98 23.33 -5.09 -2.10
CA PRO A 98 22.42 -6.18 -2.48
C PRO A 98 21.56 -6.71 -1.31
N VAL A 99 20.51 -7.47 -1.62
CA VAL A 99 19.57 -8.04 -0.62
C VAL A 99 20.31 -8.69 0.54
N ASP A 100 19.86 -8.41 1.76
CA ASP A 100 20.40 -8.99 3.01
C ASP A 100 21.86 -8.60 3.30
N SER A 101 22.31 -7.46 2.77
CA SER A 101 23.63 -6.90 3.08
C SER A 101 23.77 -6.37 4.51
N HIS A 102 22.65 -6.06 5.19
CA HIS A 102 22.64 -5.59 6.57
C HIS A 102 21.33 -5.94 7.30
N GLN A 103 21.30 -5.69 8.62
CA GLN A 103 20.10 -5.93 9.45
C GLN A 103 18.92 -5.06 9.02
N VAL A 104 17.70 -5.53 9.25
CA VAL A 104 16.48 -4.81 8.85
C VAL A 104 16.44 -3.44 9.53
N ASN A 105 16.57 -2.39 8.73
CA ASN A 105 16.35 -1.01 9.14
C ASN A 105 14.95 -0.59 8.74
N TRP A 106 14.12 -0.26 9.74
CA TRP A 106 12.76 0.21 9.52
C TRP A 106 12.75 1.70 9.21
N LEU A 107 12.17 2.05 8.06
CA LEU A 107 12.02 3.41 7.59
C LEU A 107 10.54 3.77 7.65
N THR A 108 10.21 4.86 8.32
CA THR A 108 8.86 5.43 8.35
C THR A 108 8.79 6.51 7.29
N VAL A 109 7.90 6.36 6.31
CA VAL A 109 7.58 7.41 5.35
C VAL A 109 6.18 7.92 5.61
N SER A 110 5.99 9.24 5.61
CA SER A 110 4.69 9.89 5.85
C SER A 110 4.34 10.85 4.73
N ARG A 111 3.09 11.31 4.65
CA ARG A 111 2.69 12.33 3.66
C ARG A 111 3.48 13.64 3.81
N GLU A 112 3.79 14.03 5.04
CA GLU A 112 4.55 15.24 5.34
C GLU A 112 6.04 15.08 5.00
N ARG A 113 6.59 13.88 5.22
CA ARG A 113 7.97 13.51 4.93
C ARG A 113 7.99 12.28 4.02
N PRO A 114 7.75 12.46 2.71
CA PRO A 114 7.52 11.34 1.80
C PRO A 114 8.81 10.62 1.40
N ILE A 115 9.98 11.13 1.77
CA ILE A 115 11.28 10.56 1.37
C ILE A 115 12.09 10.27 2.63
N GLU A 116 12.55 9.03 2.76
CA GLU A 116 13.41 8.57 3.85
C GLU A 116 14.65 7.86 3.30
N ARG A 117 15.78 7.95 4.01
CA ARG A 117 17.05 7.32 3.59
C ARG A 117 17.49 6.28 4.61
N CYS A 118 17.82 5.08 4.14
CA CYS A 118 18.44 4.10 5.00
C CYS A 118 19.84 4.58 5.44
N LEU A 119 20.08 4.64 6.75
CA LEU A 119 21.35 5.12 7.32
C LEU A 119 22.54 4.19 7.07
N GLU A 120 22.29 2.95 6.65
CA GLU A 120 23.33 1.94 6.46
C GLU A 120 23.70 1.76 4.98
N CYS A 121 22.74 1.40 4.13
CA CYS A 121 23.00 1.22 2.69
C CYS A 121 22.80 2.51 1.87
N GLY A 122 22.18 3.55 2.42
CA GLY A 122 21.84 4.78 1.69
C GLY A 122 20.75 4.59 0.63
N ASN A 123 19.92 3.56 0.73
CA ASN A 123 18.75 3.37 -0.14
C ASN A 123 17.71 4.47 0.13
N VAL A 124 17.20 5.10 -0.92
CA VAL A 124 16.15 6.13 -0.81
C VAL A 124 14.80 5.51 -1.14
N VAL A 125 13.86 5.62 -0.20
CA VAL A 125 12.47 5.20 -0.38
C VAL A 125 11.57 6.44 -0.46
N LYS A 126 10.57 6.39 -1.33
CA LYS A 126 9.57 7.45 -1.48
C LYS A 126 8.15 6.90 -1.39
N MET A 127 7.35 7.51 -0.54
CA MET A 127 5.92 7.20 -0.42
C MET A 127 5.15 7.69 -1.65
N ASN A 128 4.28 6.82 -2.17
CA ASN A 128 3.26 7.17 -3.16
C ASN A 128 1.88 6.90 -2.57
N TYR A 129 1.16 7.96 -2.24
CA TYR A 129 -0.18 7.86 -1.66
C TYR A 129 -1.22 7.47 -2.73
N ILE A 130 -1.97 6.40 -2.48
CA ILE A 130 -2.98 5.82 -3.40
C ILE A 130 -4.39 5.83 -2.77
N GLY A 131 -4.52 6.27 -1.52
CA GLY A 131 -5.80 6.32 -0.80
C GLY A 131 -6.70 7.51 -1.21
N PRO A 132 -7.96 7.55 -0.71
CA PRO A 132 -8.85 8.70 -0.85
C PRO A 132 -8.27 9.95 -0.17
N GLU A 133 -8.58 11.16 -0.65
CA GLU A 133 -7.99 12.39 -0.09
C GLU A 133 -8.36 12.62 1.40
N GLU A 134 -9.57 12.23 1.79
CA GLU A 134 -10.07 12.30 3.16
C GLU A 134 -9.80 10.98 3.89
N ASP A 135 -9.14 11.06 5.06
CA ASP A 135 -8.90 9.90 5.92
C ASP A 135 -10.04 9.75 6.95
N PRO A 136 -10.90 8.71 6.85
CA PRO A 136 -11.93 8.44 7.87
C PRO A 136 -11.35 7.99 9.22
N HIS A 137 -10.05 7.66 9.25
CA HIS A 137 -9.30 7.22 10.43
C HIS A 137 -8.43 8.32 11.04
N SER A 138 -8.49 9.56 10.52
CA SER A 138 -8.07 10.72 11.29
C SER A 138 -9.07 10.84 12.44
N HIS A 139 -8.74 10.22 13.57
CA HIS A 139 -9.55 10.27 14.77
C HIS A 139 -9.53 11.71 15.33
N ASP A 140 -10.36 12.57 14.76
CA ASP A 140 -11.09 13.55 15.55
C ASP A 140 -11.97 12.75 16.51
N HIS A 141 -11.39 12.40 17.66
CA HIS A 141 -12.06 11.70 18.74
C HIS A 141 -13.17 12.57 19.34
N ASP A 142 -14.37 12.55 18.74
CA ASP A 142 -15.61 13.06 19.36
C ASP A 142 -16.14 12.11 20.46
N HIS A 143 -15.24 11.62 21.31
CA HIS A 143 -15.58 10.80 22.47
C HIS A 143 -14.77 11.27 23.68
N GLY A 144 -15.11 12.45 24.22
CA GLY A 144 -15.11 12.79 25.66
C GLY A 144 -13.85 12.57 26.52
N HIS A 145 -12.73 12.14 25.95
CA HIS A 145 -11.50 11.82 26.64
C HIS A 145 -10.35 12.53 25.93
N HIS A 146 -10.05 13.74 26.39
CA HIS A 146 -8.98 14.59 25.88
C HIS A 146 -7.60 13.95 26.10
N HIS A 147 -7.18 13.09 25.19
CA HIS A 147 -5.78 13.05 24.82
C HIS A 147 -5.60 14.08 23.69
N PRO A 148 -4.71 15.08 23.86
CA PRO A 148 -4.36 15.95 22.73
C PRO A 148 -3.88 15.06 21.57
N PRO A 149 -4.13 15.45 20.31
CA PRO A 149 -3.56 14.74 19.16
C PRO A 149 -2.08 14.50 19.43
N HIS A 150 -1.58 13.30 19.11
CA HIS A 150 -0.17 13.00 19.29
C HIS A 150 0.63 13.91 18.36
N VAL A 151 1.03 15.07 18.88
CA VAL A 151 1.95 15.97 18.20
C VAL A 151 3.31 15.33 18.37
N GLU A 152 3.86 14.83 17.26
CA GLU A 152 5.21 14.31 17.28
C GLU A 152 6.14 15.37 17.90
N PRO A 153 6.98 14.99 18.87
CA PRO A 153 7.90 15.92 19.47
C PRO A 153 8.83 16.42 18.38
N LYS A 154 8.90 17.74 18.21
CA LYS A 154 9.76 18.38 17.19
C LYS A 154 11.16 17.80 17.27
N THR A 155 11.55 17.12 16.21
CA THR A 155 12.87 16.54 16.06
C THR A 155 13.84 17.60 15.57
N PHE A 156 15.15 17.32 15.61
CA PHE A 156 16.15 18.21 15.03
C PHE A 156 15.84 18.53 13.55
N ALA A 157 15.27 17.58 12.81
CA ALA A 157 14.91 17.73 11.39
C ALA A 157 13.90 18.86 11.13
N ASP A 158 13.00 19.16 12.09
CA ASP A 158 12.00 20.23 11.98
C ASP A 158 12.61 21.64 12.02
N TYR A 159 13.81 21.77 12.59
CA TYR A 159 14.53 23.04 12.66
C TYR A 159 15.47 23.24 11.46
N VAL A 160 15.70 22.19 10.67
CA VAL A 160 16.50 22.25 9.45
C VAL A 160 15.65 22.85 8.33
N LYS A 161 16.20 23.83 7.60
CA LYS A 161 15.45 24.45 6.50
C LYS A 161 15.15 23.40 5.41
N PRO A 162 13.96 23.43 4.77
CA PRO A 162 13.58 22.43 3.77
C PRO A 162 14.59 22.26 2.62
N GLU A 163 15.33 23.31 2.28
CA GLU A 163 16.37 23.27 1.23
C GLU A 163 17.54 22.32 1.56
N TYR A 164 17.70 21.88 2.81
CA TYR A 164 18.76 20.99 3.25
C TYR A 164 18.33 19.52 3.42
N TRP A 165 17.03 19.21 3.34
CA TRP A 165 16.56 17.84 3.58
C TRP A 165 17.06 16.82 2.55
N TYR A 166 17.26 17.25 1.30
CA TYR A 166 17.57 16.35 0.18
C TYR A 166 18.79 16.79 -0.64
N ARG A 167 19.68 17.58 -0.05
CA ARG A 167 20.95 17.95 -0.68
C ARG A 167 22.02 16.86 -0.55
#